data_AF-I1VEN2-F1
#
_entry.id   AF-I1VEN2-F1
#
_cell.length_a   1.000
_cell.length_b   1.000
_cell.length_c   1.000
_cell.angle_alpha   90.00
_cell.angle_beta   90.00
_cell.angle_gamma   90.00
#
_symmetry.space_group_name_H-M   'P 1'
#
loop_
_entity.id
_entity.type
_entity.pdbx_description
1 polymer ?
#
loop_
_entity_poly.entity_id
_entity_poly.type
_entity_poly.pdbx_seq_one_letter_code
_entity_poly.pdbx_strand_id
1 'polypeptide(L)'
;SQMAEAWGKKYLGDKWNVLSAGIEAHGVNPNAIKAMDEVEIDIRNQTSDVIDNNILNNADLVVTLCGHANDVCPVTPPHVKRVHWGFDDPA
;
A
#
# COMPACT_ATOMS: atom_id res chain seq x y z
N SER A 1 -2.87 -2.29 3.46
CA SER A 1 -2.25 -1.62 2.29
C SER A 1 -3.15 -1.62 1.06
N GLN A 2 -3.75 -2.75 0.70
CA GLN A 2 -4.69 -2.90 -0.44
C GLN A 2 -5.77 -1.79 -0.53
N MET A 3 -6.47 -1.53 0.57
CA MET A 3 -7.49 -0.46 0.61
C MET A 3 -6.89 0.93 0.29
N ALA A 4 -5.68 1.22 0.79
CA ALA A 4 -5.01 2.50 0.53
C ALA A 4 -4.60 2.64 -0.94
N GLU A 5 -4.17 1.55 -1.59
CA GLU A 5 -3.89 1.55 -3.03
C GLU A 5 -5.14 1.92 -3.84
N ALA A 6 -6.27 1.30 -3.53
CA ALA A 6 -7.52 1.57 -4.24
C ALA A 6 -7.99 3.02 -4.05
N TRP A 7 -7.93 3.56 -2.83
CA TRP A 7 -8.23 4.96 -2.58
C TRP A 7 -7.26 5.90 -3.31
N GLY A 8 -5.97 5.58 -3.31
CA GLY A 8 -4.96 6.32 -4.04
C GLY A 8 -5.25 6.33 -5.54
N LYS A 9 -5.56 5.18 -6.15
CA LYS A 9 -5.94 5.09 -7.56
C LYS A 9 -7.18 5.93 -7.88
N LYS A 10 -8.19 5.94 -7.00
CA LYS A 10 -9.43 6.72 -7.18
C LYS A 10 -9.19 8.23 -7.12
N TYR A 11 -8.39 8.71 -6.17
CA TYR A 11 -8.22 10.15 -5.92
C TYR A 11 -7.03 10.79 -6.62
N LEU A 12 -5.96 10.03 -6.82
CA LEU A 12 -4.73 10.52 -7.47
C LEU A 12 -4.76 10.27 -8.97
N GLY A 13 -5.59 9.32 -9.44
CA GLY A 13 -5.87 9.06 -10.84
C GLY A 13 -4.59 8.89 -11.66
N ASP A 14 -4.57 9.50 -12.85
CA ASP A 14 -3.48 9.33 -13.82
C ASP A 14 -2.21 10.11 -13.49
N LYS A 15 -2.22 10.89 -12.39
CA LYS A 15 -1.05 11.70 -11.99
C LYS A 15 -0.02 10.90 -11.21
N TRP A 16 -0.43 9.78 -10.61
CA TRP A 16 0.40 8.97 -9.75
C TRP A 16 0.26 7.50 -10.09
N ASN A 17 1.38 6.81 -10.21
CA ASN A 17 1.38 5.36 -10.19
C ASN A 17 1.30 4.90 -8.73
N VAL A 18 0.13 4.41 -8.32
CA VAL A 18 -0.12 3.96 -6.95
C VAL A 18 0.00 2.45 -6.87
N LEU A 19 0.94 2.00 -6.04
CA LEU A 19 1.25 0.59 -5.82
C LEU A 19 1.21 0.28 -4.32
N SER A 20 0.95 -0.97 -3.96
CA SER A 20 1.11 -1.45 -2.59
C SER A 20 1.93 -2.74 -2.51
N ALA A 21 2.63 -2.90 -1.39
CA ALA A 21 3.41 -4.09 -1.09
C ALA A 21 3.48 -4.33 0.42
N GLY A 22 3.72 -5.57 0.81
CA GLY A 22 3.97 -5.99 2.18
C GLY A 22 5.35 -6.62 2.35
N ILE A 23 5.77 -6.81 3.59
CA ILE A 23 6.94 -7.66 3.91
C ILE A 23 6.64 -9.10 3.50
N GLU A 24 5.39 -9.52 3.70
CA GLU A 24 4.86 -10.81 3.29
C GLU A 24 3.60 -10.59 2.45
N ALA A 25 3.33 -11.56 1.58
CA ALA A 25 2.16 -11.58 0.72
C ALA A 25 1.24 -12.75 1.09
N HIS A 26 0.07 -12.45 1.64
CA HIS A 26 -0.92 -13.43 2.09
C HIS A 26 -2.21 -13.40 1.26
N GLY A 27 -2.19 -12.72 0.12
CA GLY A 27 -3.38 -12.47 -0.70
C GLY A 27 -4.22 -11.29 -0.20
N VAL A 28 -5.25 -10.93 -0.97
CA VAL A 28 -6.16 -9.84 -0.61
C VAL A 28 -7.16 -10.34 0.44
N ASN A 29 -7.24 -9.66 1.59
CA ASN A 29 -8.15 -10.03 2.66
C ASN A 29 -9.62 -9.93 2.19
N PRO A 30 -10.45 -11.00 2.32
CA PRO A 30 -11.86 -10.96 1.93
C PRO A 30 -12.67 -9.86 2.62
N ASN A 31 -12.35 -9.50 3.86
CA ASN A 31 -13.00 -8.40 4.57
C ASN A 31 -12.62 -7.04 3.99
N ALA A 32 -11.39 -6.90 3.46
CA ALA A 32 -11.00 -5.68 2.74
C ALA A 32 -11.76 -5.57 1.41
N ILE A 33 -11.99 -6.67 0.70
CA ILE A 33 -12.83 -6.68 -0.51
C ILE A 33 -14.24 -6.21 -0.15
N LYS A 34 -14.84 -6.80 0.88
CA LYS A 34 -16.18 -6.43 1.35
C LYS A 34 -16.28 -4.96 1.75
N ALA A 35 -15.32 -4.45 2.52
CA ALA A 35 -15.30 -3.06 2.96
C ALA A 35 -15.18 -2.07 1.78
N MET A 36 -14.40 -2.42 0.75
CA MET A 36 -14.25 -1.57 -0.44
C MET A 36 -15.47 -1.68 -1.37
N ASP A 37 -16.15 -2.82 -1.44
CA ASP A 37 -17.42 -2.97 -2.14
C ASP A 37 -18.53 -2.10 -1.55
N GLU A 38 -18.58 -1.94 -0.22
CA GLU A 38 -19.55 -1.06 0.47
C GLU A 38 -19.46 0.41 0.02
N VAL A 39 -18.32 0.80 -0.57
CA VAL A 39 -18.06 2.14 -1.11
C VAL A 39 -17.87 2.14 -2.63
N GLU A 40 -18.31 1.08 -3.30
CA GLU A 40 -18.31 0.91 -4.76
C GLU A 40 -16.88 0.96 -5.38
N ILE A 41 -15.90 0.36 -4.69
CA ILE A 41 -14.52 0.25 -5.18
C ILE A 41 -14.12 -1.22 -5.22
N ASP A 42 -13.89 -1.75 -6.43
CA ASP A 42 -13.46 -3.14 -6.60
C ASP A 42 -11.94 -3.29 -6.45
N ILE A 43 -11.51 -4.17 -5.54
CA ILE A 43 -10.10 -4.53 -5.31
C ILE A 43 -9.79 -5.99 -5.62
N ARG A 44 -10.73 -6.77 -6.18
CA ARG A 44 -10.55 -8.22 -6.43
C ARG A 44 -9.40 -8.53 -7.38
N ASN A 45 -9.11 -7.61 -8.30
CA ASN A 45 -8.03 -7.74 -9.28
C ASN A 45 -6.69 -7.20 -8.76
N GLN A 46 -6.63 -6.69 -7.52
CA GLN A 46 -5.36 -6.33 -6.90
C GLN A 46 -4.60 -7.59 -6.46
N THR A 47 -3.28 -7.47 -6.42
CA THR A 47 -2.37 -8.52 -5.97
C THR A 47 -1.77 -8.16 -4.62
N SER A 48 -1.51 -9.18 -3.80
CA SER A 48 -0.69 -9.01 -2.61
C SER A 48 0.76 -9.24 -3.02
N ASP A 49 1.51 -8.16 -3.18
CA ASP A 49 2.90 -8.22 -3.62
C ASP A 49 3.87 -8.02 -2.45
N VAL A 50 5.04 -8.66 -2.55
CA VAL A 50 6.16 -8.44 -1.64
C VAL A 50 6.92 -7.19 -2.08
N ILE A 51 7.50 -6.46 -1.13
CA ILE A 51 8.31 -5.26 -1.40
C ILE A 51 9.39 -5.57 -2.47
N ASP A 52 9.34 -4.83 -3.57
CA ASP A 52 10.37 -4.79 -4.60
C ASP A 52 11.29 -3.59 -4.33
N ASN A 53 12.58 -3.86 -4.12
CA ASN A 53 13.58 -2.83 -3.85
C ASN A 53 13.78 -1.86 -5.02
N ASN A 54 13.57 -2.28 -6.27
CA ASN A 54 13.65 -1.38 -7.42
C ASN A 54 12.49 -0.38 -7.40
N ILE A 55 11.27 -0.83 -7.10
CA ILE A 55 10.13 0.08 -6.95
C ILE A 55 10.35 1.00 -5.75
N LEU A 56 10.72 0.43 -4.61
CA LEU A 56 10.93 1.17 -3.37
C LEU A 56 12.00 2.27 -3.52
N ASN A 57 13.10 1.97 -4.20
CA ASN A 57 14.22 2.90 -4.35
C ASN A 57 13.99 3.99 -5.38
N ASN A 58 12.99 3.84 -6.26
CA ASN A 58 12.65 4.82 -7.30
C ASN A 58 11.30 5.51 -7.03
N ALA A 59 10.67 5.27 -5.90
CA ALA A 59 9.40 5.90 -5.54
C ALA A 59 9.59 7.37 -5.14
N ASP A 60 8.70 8.25 -5.58
CA ASP A 60 8.67 9.64 -5.12
C ASP A 60 8.23 9.76 -3.64
N LEU A 61 7.35 8.85 -3.21
CA LEU A 61 6.78 8.81 -1.86
C LEU A 61 6.51 7.37 -1.43
N VAL A 62 6.95 7.03 -0.21
CA VAL A 62 6.66 5.77 0.47
C VAL A 62 5.87 6.06 1.73
N VAL A 63 4.71 5.42 1.86
CA VAL A 63 3.81 5.54 3.01
C VAL A 63 3.78 4.22 3.77
N THR A 64 4.22 4.22 5.03
CA THR A 64 4.08 3.05 5.92
C THR A 64 2.77 3.15 6.70
N LEU A 65 1.96 2.08 6.69
CA LEU A 65 0.59 2.10 7.22
C LEU A 65 0.42 1.47 8.61
N CYS A 66 1.36 0.63 9.05
CA CYS A 66 1.37 0.05 10.39
C CYS A 66 2.72 0.28 11.05
N GLY A 67 2.77 0.26 12.38
CA GLY A 67 4.01 0.44 13.13
C GLY A 67 5.07 -0.60 12.76
N HIS A 68 4.68 -1.86 12.60
CA HIS A 68 5.59 -2.93 12.17
C HIS A 68 6.22 -2.66 10.79
N ALA A 69 5.45 -2.14 9.83
CA ALA A 69 6.00 -1.74 8.53
C ALA A 69 6.95 -0.55 8.68
N ASN A 70 6.68 0.39 9.59
CA ASN A 70 7.59 1.50 9.83
C ASN A 70 8.98 1.03 10.32
N ASP A 71 8.99 -0.01 11.18
CA ASP A 71 10.20 -0.52 11.81
C ASP A 71 11.00 -1.47 10.91
N VAL A 72 10.32 -2.26 10.07
CA VAL A 72 10.94 -3.35 9.30
C VAL A 72 11.13 -2.99 7.81
N CYS A 73 10.48 -1.94 7.30
CA CYS A 73 10.66 -1.53 5.90
C CYS A 73 12.14 -1.23 5.59
N PRO A 74 12.67 -1.73 4.44
CA PRO A 74 14.04 -1.44 4.02
C PRO A 74 14.33 0.06 3.96
N VAL A 75 15.59 0.41 4.18
CA VAL A 75 16.06 1.79 4.04
C VAL A 75 15.94 2.23 2.58
N THR A 76 15.38 3.41 2.37
CA THR A 76 15.25 4.02 1.03
C THR A 76 16.35 5.05 0.78
N PRO A 77 16.70 5.33 -0.48
CA PRO A 77 17.61 6.42 -0.83
C PRO A 77 17.13 7.78 -0.30
N PRO A 78 18.03 8.76 -0.08
CA PRO A 78 17.67 10.07 0.49
C PRO A 78 16.67 10.89 -0.32
N HIS A 79 16.55 10.64 -1.63
CA HIS A 79 15.61 11.34 -2.50
C HIS A 79 14.18 10.81 -2.38
N VAL A 80 13.99 9.60 -1.86
CA VAL A 80 12.68 8.99 -1.64
C VAL A 80 12.07 9.58 -0.38
N LYS A 81 10.93 10.27 -0.50
CA LYS A 81 10.23 10.81 0.67
C LYS A 81 9.53 9.68 1.41
N ARG A 82 9.70 9.61 2.73
CA ARG A 82 9.01 8.65 3.59
C ARG A 82 8.08 9.36 4.55
N VAL A 83 6.86 8.85 4.69
CA VAL A 83 5.89 9.28 5.70
C VAL A 83 5.28 8.05 6.37
N HIS A 84 4.88 8.21 7.63
CA HIS A 84 4.19 7.17 8.38
C HIS A 84 2.76 7.61 8.70
N TRP A 85 1.78 6.84 8.23
CA TRP A 85 0.37 7.01 8.55
C TRP A 85 -0.11 5.77 9.29
N GLY A 86 0.01 5.78 10.61
CA GLY A 86 -0.35 4.63 11.44
C GLY A 86 -1.86 4.39 11.50
N PHE A 87 -2.27 3.19 11.12
CA PHE A 87 -3.60 2.64 11.31
C PHE A 87 -3.51 1.30 12.04
N ASP A 88 -4.53 0.97 12.83
CA ASP A 88 -4.67 -0.34 13.44
C ASP A 88 -4.93 -1.40 12.36
N ASP A 89 -4.38 -2.60 12.53
CA ASP A 89 -4.66 -3.71 11.63
C ASP A 89 -6.09 -4.22 11.89
N PRO A 90 -7.00 -4.19 10.89
CA PRO A 90 -8.36 -4.68 11.07
C PRO A 90 -8.48 -6.21 11.03
N ALA A 91 -7.38 -6.94 10.78
CA ALA A 91 -7.35 -8.41 10.70
C ALA A 91 -7.30 -9.09 12.08
#